data_AF-A0A2Y9RTG5-F1
#
_entry.id   AF-A0A2Y9RTG5-F1
#
_cell.length_a   1.000
_cell.length_b   1.000
_cell.length_c   1.000
_cell.angle_alpha   90.00
_cell.angle_beta   90.00
_cell.angle_gamma   90.00
#
_symmetry.space_group_name_H-M   'P 1'
#
loop_
_entity.id
_entity.type
_entity.pdbx_description
1 polymer ?
#
loop_
_entity_poly.entity_id
_entity_poly.type
_entity_poly.pdbx_seq_one_letter_code
_entity_poly.pdbx_strand_id
1 'polypeptide(L)'
;MVLENQANVIAMMTREVEDGTVKCHRYWPISLDKPLELKYFSIFMENYQILQDFIIRILKVVEKTFNIKNIVTQMREHRCGMIQTKEQYHYCYKIVLEVLQKILTLD
;
A
#
# COMPACT_ATOMS: atom_id res chain seq x y z
N MET A 1 -4.67 -3.64 -11.71
CA MET A 1 -4.63 -5.11 -11.92
C MET A 1 -5.34 -5.92 -10.83
N VAL A 2 -4.72 -6.34 -9.72
CA VAL A 2 -5.35 -7.28 -8.76
C VAL A 2 -6.66 -6.73 -8.15
N LEU A 3 -6.60 -5.58 -7.49
CA LEU A 3 -7.77 -4.91 -6.91
C LEU A 3 -8.81 -4.50 -7.95
N GLU A 4 -8.33 -3.88 -9.03
CA GLU A 4 -9.15 -3.41 -10.16
C GLU A 4 -9.98 -4.53 -10.82
N ASN A 5 -9.43 -5.75 -10.89
CA ASN A 5 -10.15 -6.91 -11.44
C ASN A 5 -10.82 -7.77 -10.36
N GLN A 6 -10.86 -7.30 -9.11
CA GLN A 6 -11.42 -8.05 -7.97
C GLN A 6 -10.86 -9.48 -7.86
N ALA A 7 -9.57 -9.66 -8.18
CA ALA A 7 -8.94 -10.97 -8.14
C ALA A 7 -8.68 -11.40 -6.69
N ASN A 8 -9.20 -12.58 -6.33
CA ASN A 8 -9.07 -13.14 -4.98
C ASN A 8 -7.95 -14.17 -4.84
N VAL A 9 -7.41 -14.66 -5.96
CA VAL A 9 -6.37 -15.70 -5.99
C VAL A 9 -5.26 -15.27 -6.94
N ILE A 10 -4.01 -15.46 -6.52
CA ILE A 10 -2.82 -15.29 -7.34
C ILE A 10 -2.08 -16.62 -7.36
N ALA A 11 -1.86 -17.18 -8.55
CA ALA A 11 -1.05 -18.37 -8.75
C ALA A 11 0.34 -17.97 -9.28
N MET A 12 1.37 -18.14 -8.46
CA MET A 12 2.76 -17.94 -8.88
C MET A 12 3.37 -19.29 -9.22
N MET A 13 3.74 -19.47 -10.49
CA MET A 13 4.19 -20.75 -11.05
C MET A 13 5.72 -20.88 -11.13
N THR A 14 6.46 -19.86 -10.71
CA THR A 14 7.92 -19.80 -10.78
C THR A 14 8.52 -19.49 -9.42
N ARG A 15 9.80 -19.80 -9.23
CA ARG A 15 10.56 -19.28 -8.07
C ARG A 15 10.98 -17.84 -8.32
N GLU A 16 11.40 -17.12 -7.28
CA GLU A 16 12.00 -15.77 -7.44
C GLU A 16 13.23 -15.83 -8.36
N VAL A 17 14.06 -16.87 -8.20
CA VAL A 17 15.26 -17.14 -8.99
C VAL A 17 15.28 -18.60 -9.44
N GLU A 18 15.59 -18.83 -10.72
CA GLU A 18 15.80 -20.15 -11.32
C GLU A 18 17.09 -20.12 -12.13
N ASP A 19 17.98 -21.08 -11.88
CA ASP A 19 19.30 -21.18 -12.55
C ASP A 19 20.08 -19.85 -12.57
N GLY A 20 20.08 -19.15 -11.43
CA GLY A 20 20.75 -17.86 -11.26
C GLY A 20 20.04 -16.67 -11.93
N THR A 21 18.94 -16.89 -12.64
CA THR A 21 18.17 -15.84 -13.32
C THR A 21 16.95 -15.45 -12.50
N VAL A 22 16.75 -14.14 -12.28
CA VAL A 22 15.54 -13.62 -11.64
C VAL A 22 14.35 -13.83 -12.58
N LYS A 23 13.36 -14.61 -12.12
CA LYS A 23 12.09 -14.83 -12.86
C LYS A 23 10.97 -13.95 -12.35
N CYS A 24 10.99 -13.63 -11.05
CA CYS A 24 9.97 -12.82 -10.44
C CYS A 24 10.53 -12.07 -9.24
N HIS A 25 10.28 -10.77 -9.18
CA HIS A 25 10.51 -10.00 -7.97
C HIS A 25 9.39 -10.28 -6.96
N ARG A 26 9.77 -10.41 -5.70
CA ARG A 26 8.81 -10.61 -4.61
C ARG A 26 7.93 -9.39 -4.43
N TYR A 27 6.61 -9.62 -4.48
CA TYR A 27 5.56 -8.61 -4.34
C TYR A 27 4.62 -8.89 -3.15
N TRP A 28 5.01 -9.79 -2.24
CA TRP A 28 4.27 -10.14 -1.02
C TRP A 28 5.15 -9.93 0.23
N PRO A 29 4.55 -9.81 1.43
CA PRO A 29 5.28 -9.64 2.68
C PRO A 29 6.22 -10.81 2.98
N ILE A 30 7.32 -10.56 3.71
CA ILE A 30 8.33 -11.59 4.01
C ILE A 30 8.04 -12.32 5.33
N SER A 31 7.37 -11.65 6.26
CA SER A 31 7.00 -12.19 7.57
C SER A 31 5.60 -11.74 7.97
N LEU A 32 5.06 -12.37 9.02
CA LEU A 32 3.79 -12.00 9.62
C LEU A 32 3.86 -10.64 10.35
N ASP A 33 5.05 -10.27 10.84
CA ASP A 33 5.24 -9.07 11.67
C ASP A 33 5.39 -7.78 10.86
N LYS A 34 5.71 -7.88 9.57
CA LYS A 34 6.04 -6.72 8.74
C LYS A 34 5.21 -6.69 7.46
N PRO A 35 4.27 -5.73 7.33
CA PRO A 35 3.52 -5.58 6.09
C PRO A 35 4.42 -5.12 4.94
N LEU A 36 4.01 -5.45 3.72
CA LEU A 36 4.53 -4.79 2.53
C LEU A 36 3.80 -3.47 2.36
N GLU A 37 4.55 -2.37 2.50
CA GLU A 37 4.02 -1.02 2.37
C GLU A 37 4.05 -0.56 0.92
N LEU A 38 2.87 -0.39 0.33
CA LEU A 38 2.68 0.26 -0.96
C LEU A 38 2.19 1.70 -0.75
N LYS A 39 2.14 2.48 -1.83
CA LYS A 39 1.76 3.90 -1.75
C LYS A 39 0.38 4.13 -1.11
N TYR A 40 -0.61 3.33 -1.51
CA TYR A 40 -2.00 3.44 -1.09
C TYR A 40 -2.49 2.23 -0.29
N PHE A 41 -1.70 1.17 -0.20
CA PHE A 41 -2.11 -0.09 0.44
C PHE A 41 -1.02 -0.59 1.37
N SER A 42 -1.42 -1.29 2.41
CA SER A 42 -0.55 -2.13 3.23
C SER A 42 -1.01 -3.58 3.07
N ILE A 43 -0.10 -4.45 2.64
CA ILE A 43 -0.39 -5.88 2.47
C ILE A 43 0.17 -6.62 3.67
N PHE A 44 -0.68 -7.34 4.39
CA PHE A 44 -0.32 -8.16 5.53
C PHE A 44 -0.35 -9.63 5.12
N MET A 45 0.59 -10.41 5.64
CA MET A 45 0.49 -11.86 5.61
C MET A 45 -0.19 -12.29 6.91
N GLU A 46 -1.40 -12.83 6.81
CA GLU A 46 -2.14 -13.29 8.00
C GLU A 46 -1.74 -14.72 8.37
N ASN A 47 -1.50 -15.55 7.36
CA ASN A 47 -1.06 -16.93 7.55
C ASN A 47 -0.34 -17.46 6.31
N TYR A 48 0.41 -18.54 6.46
CA TYR A 48 0.91 -19.33 5.35
C TYR A 48 0.99 -20.81 5.71
N GLN A 49 0.86 -21.65 4.70
CA GLN A 49 1.02 -23.09 4.81
C GLN A 49 2.02 -23.56 3.77
N ILE A 50 3.05 -24.26 4.21
CA ILE A 50 4.01 -24.94 3.34
C ILE A 50 3.47 -26.34 3.07
N LEU A 51 3.29 -26.67 1.80
CA LEU A 51 2.96 -28.00 1.32
C LEU A 51 4.16 -28.56 0.57
N GLN A 52 4.05 -29.81 0.09
CA GLN A 52 5.15 -30.49 -0.60
C GLN A 52 5.61 -29.73 -1.86
N ASP A 53 4.67 -29.22 -2.66
CA ASP A 53 4.98 -28.63 -3.97
C ASP A 53 4.76 -27.12 -4.04
N PHE A 54 4.02 -26.53 -3.10
CA PHE A 54 3.70 -25.10 -3.12
C PHE A 54 3.45 -24.54 -1.72
N ILE A 55 3.39 -23.20 -1.65
CA ILE A 55 3.13 -22.47 -0.42
C ILE A 55 1.85 -21.66 -0.61
N ILE A 56 0.87 -21.90 0.26
CA ILE A 56 -0.35 -21.09 0.33
C ILE A 56 -0.07 -19.91 1.26
N ARG A 57 -0.43 -18.70 0.85
CA ARG A 57 -0.34 -17.48 1.68
C ARG A 57 -1.69 -16.79 1.72
N ILE A 58 -2.16 -16.49 2.92
CA ILE A 58 -3.36 -15.69 3.15
C ILE A 58 -2.90 -14.25 3.31
N LEU A 59 -3.29 -13.40 2.36
CA LEU A 59 -2.90 -12.00 2.32
C LEU A 59 -4.12 -11.13 2.59
N LYS A 60 -3.95 -10.15 3.47
CA LYS A 60 -4.93 -9.10 3.71
C LYS A 60 -4.41 -7.79 3.15
N VAL A 61 -5.20 -7.18 2.26
CA VAL A 61 -4.89 -5.87 1.70
C VAL A 61 -5.72 -4.84 2.44
N VAL A 62 -5.06 -3.84 3.01
CA VAL A 62 -5.70 -2.72 3.69
C VAL A 62 -5.41 -1.45 2.91
N GLU A 63 -6.46 -0.74 2.49
CA GLU A 63 -6.32 0.61 1.93
C GLU A 63 -5.93 1.59 3.03
N LYS A 64 -4.91 2.39 2.77
CA LYS A 64 -4.45 3.42 3.70
C LYS A 64 -5.51 4.51 3.77
N THR A 65 -5.87 4.89 4.98
CA THR A 65 -6.74 6.03 5.20
C THR A 65 -6.08 7.31 4.69
N PHE A 66 -6.90 8.24 4.21
CA PHE A 66 -6.44 9.56 3.84
C PHE A 66 -5.71 10.21 5.02
N ASN A 67 -4.41 10.46 4.85
CA ASN A 67 -3.58 11.01 5.90
C ASN A 67 -2.64 12.06 5.31
N ILE A 68 -2.91 13.33 5.64
CA ILE A 68 -2.13 14.47 5.14
C ILE A 68 -0.65 14.32 5.48
N LYS A 69 -0.29 13.81 6.66
CA LYS A 69 1.13 13.58 7.03
C LYS A 69 1.81 12.64 6.06
N ASN A 70 1.17 11.53 5.72
CA ASN A 70 1.72 10.55 4.78
C ASN A 70 1.86 11.17 3.38
N ILE A 71 0.85 11.91 2.92
CA ILE A 71 0.86 12.59 1.63
C ILE A 71 1.99 13.62 1.54
N VAL A 72 2.14 14.48 2.55
CA VAL A 72 3.22 15.48 2.59
C VAL A 72 4.60 14.83 2.67
N THR A 73 4.73 13.73 3.41
CA THR A 73 5.99 12.97 3.47
C THR A 73 6.37 12.45 2.09
N GLN A 74 5.43 11.80 1.39
CA GLN A 74 5.65 11.32 0.02
C GLN A 74 5.95 12.46 -0.97
N MET A 75 5.26 13.60 -0.86
CA MET A 75 5.54 14.78 -1.70
C MET A 75 6.99 15.27 -1.52
N ARG A 76 7.49 15.26 -0.28
CA ARG A 76 8.86 15.70 0.05
C ARG A 76 9.93 14.71 -0.39
N GLU A 77 9.63 13.41 -0.41
CA GLU A 77 10.52 12.38 -0.96
C GLU A 77 10.74 12.57 -2.47
N HIS A 78 9.69 12.93 -3.21
CA HIS A 78 9.79 13.19 -4.65
C HIS A 78 10.37 14.57 -4.98
N ARG A 79 10.02 15.61 -4.20
CA ARG A 79 10.54 16.97 -4.37
C ARG A 79 10.74 17.63 -3.02
N CYS A 80 12.01 17.84 -2.66
CA CYS A 80 12.34 18.54 -1.42
C CYS A 80 11.71 19.95 -1.39
N GLY A 81 11.33 20.41 -0.20
CA GLY A 81 10.73 21.74 -0.01
C GLY A 81 9.23 21.84 -0.31
N MET A 82 8.51 20.72 -0.47
CA MET A 82 7.03 20.75 -0.49
C MET A 82 6.46 21.06 0.90
N ILE A 83 5.54 22.04 0.98
CA ILE A 83 4.83 22.50 2.19
C ILE A 83 5.82 22.81 3.32
N GLN A 84 6.41 24.01 3.31
CA GLN A 84 7.60 24.32 4.13
C GLN A 84 7.24 24.86 5.51
N THR A 85 6.10 25.53 5.65
CA THR A 85 5.73 26.22 6.89
C THR A 85 4.58 25.52 7.62
N LYS A 86 4.46 25.80 8.92
CA LYS A 86 3.38 25.28 9.77
C LYS A 86 2.01 25.77 9.29
N GLU A 87 1.94 27.01 8.81
CA GLU A 87 0.73 27.65 8.31
C GLU A 87 0.24 26.96 7.04
N GLN A 88 1.14 26.65 6.09
CA GLN A 88 0.81 25.89 4.89
C GLN A 88 0.31 24.49 5.23
N TYR A 89 0.97 23.81 6.17
CA TYR A 89 0.57 22.49 6.62
C TYR A 89 -0.83 22.51 7.27
N HIS A 90 -1.10 23.51 8.12
CA HIS A 90 -2.42 23.72 8.72
C HIS A 90 -3.50 24.07 7.67
N TYR A 91 -3.14 24.84 6.65
CA TYR A 91 -4.05 25.18 5.55
C TYR A 91 -4.50 23.93 4.78
N CYS A 92 -3.61 22.94 4.57
CA CYS A 92 -4.00 21.66 3.98
C CYS A 92 -5.11 20.96 4.77
N TYR A 93 -5.02 20.91 6.11
CA TYR A 93 -6.07 20.33 6.95
C TYR A 93 -7.37 21.11 6.87
N LYS A 94 -7.31 22.45 6.86
CA LYS A 94 -8.49 23.31 6.73
C LYS A 94 -9.26 23.04 5.43
N ILE A 95 -8.55 23.01 4.29
CA ILE A 95 -9.17 22.77 2.98
C ILE A 95 -9.76 21.37 2.90
N VAL A 96 -9.03 20.34 3.37
CA VAL A 96 -9.57 18.98 3.39
C VAL A 96 -10.85 18.91 4.22
N LEU A 97 -10.86 19.52 5.41
CA LEU A 97 -12.05 19.54 6.26
C LEU A 97 -13.22 20.25 5.57
N GLU A 98 -12.98 21.40 4.95
CA GLU A 98 -13.98 22.16 4.20
C GLU A 98 -14.57 21.33 3.04
N VAL A 99 -13.72 20.63 2.28
CA VAL A 99 -14.16 19.77 1.17
C VAL A 99 -14.97 18.59 1.69
N LEU A 100 -14.51 17.91 2.75
CA LEU A 100 -15.23 16.78 3.34
C LEU A 100 -16.61 17.21 3.88
N GLN A 101 -16.68 18.37 4.52
CA GLN A 101 -17.95 18.94 4.98
C GLN A 101 -18.89 19.18 3.80
N LYS A 102 -18.41 19.80 2.72
CA LYS A 102 -19.22 20.01 1.52
C LYS A 102 -19.75 18.70 0.94
N ILE A 103 -18.90 17.68 0.82
CA ILE A 103 -19.29 16.35 0.32
C ILE A 103 -20.38 15.73 1.21
N LEU A 104 -20.23 15.82 2.54
CA LEU A 104 -21.20 15.27 3.50
C LEU A 104 -22.52 16.05 3.56
N THR A 105 -22.53 17.33 3.18
CA THR A 105 -23.72 18.18 3.15
C THR A 105 -24.43 18.17 1.79
N LEU A 106 -23.91 17.44 0.80
CA LEU A 106 -24.48 17.30 -0.54
C LEU A 106 -25.48 16.12 -0.66
N ASP A 107 -25.89 15.54 0.48
CA ASP A 107 -27.03 14.61 0.59
C ASP A 107 -28.37 15.36 0.70
#